data_AF-A0A946GBY6-F1
#
_entry.id   AF-A0A946GBY6-F1
#
_cell.length_a   1.000
_cell.length_b   1.000
_cell.length_c   1.000
_cell.angle_alpha   90.00
_cell.angle_beta   90.00
_cell.angle_gamma   90.00
#
_symmetry.space_group_name_H-M   'P 1'
#
loop_
_entity.id
_entity.type
_entity.pdbx_description
1 polymer ?
#
loop_
_entity_poly.entity_id
_entity_poly.type
_entity_poly.pdbx_seq_one_letter_code
_entity_poly.pdbx_strand_id
1 'polypeptide(L)'
;MPIKHFTKVLLALVIATGASAKDNLKSHFKPIFEEFGEHSTTKIEVVSGPEAVQMRNGRVAGKQWIATSKEYQFKLTIEDATGAKLEQLVARLEKLPSSYLSACVAVSDKGEDGVAIYADLGGARAHGGKGYINLVPHADALVIAHEAGHTLEQVARELDPEVLDKWEEVIKADKISVSDYGDTVRHEDIAEFAMVYAVCLDAGPKHLAELKKLSPKRFEFWARILNPYSPEALRKTLDPFYKQHIVADGLVVAGSEKVSVYALGEAGYLAKKMLANRPDLLRDLCEKRKMFVAVMAYCELQTDLPDCRNMSLWWAYRARGLGSRPVSCAEENLLNLKGDPYKGENIFIHEFAHGIHGVLGEEFNVRLRELYDEAKQSGGFGGYAIDGGFAEFWAEGVQTWFECNGRKKPKTGRGSDSFTVIGTQGEIVCHLTTRKLLRTHCPEFAELLDSTFRQNKWVYVPVEQRLNQPHLSGFNPDDAPEFRWPPAVIEAYERIEAEKARKEMQRKTKSSKK
;
A
#
# COMPACT_ATOMS: atom_id res chain seq x y z
N MET A 1 71.30 37.16 -51.29
CA MET A 1 71.52 37.17 -49.83
C MET A 1 70.18 37.38 -49.14
N PRO A 2 69.84 36.58 -48.11
CA PRO A 2 68.46 36.26 -47.79
C PRO A 2 68.00 36.77 -46.42
N ILE A 3 66.71 37.10 -46.31
CA ILE A 3 66.02 37.30 -45.04
C ILE A 3 65.73 35.90 -44.47
N LYS A 4 66.48 35.51 -43.44
CA LYS A 4 66.37 34.23 -42.75
C LYS A 4 65.20 34.24 -41.78
N HIS A 5 64.46 33.14 -41.80
CA HIS A 5 63.59 32.65 -40.73
C HIS A 5 64.31 32.64 -39.37
N PHE A 6 63.59 33.02 -38.31
CA PHE A 6 63.87 32.54 -36.97
C PHE A 6 62.58 32.06 -36.32
N THR A 7 62.44 30.74 -36.33
CA THR A 7 61.53 29.96 -35.51
C THR A 7 61.92 30.16 -34.04
N LYS A 8 61.03 30.72 -33.21
CA LYS A 8 61.15 30.64 -31.75
C LYS A 8 60.12 29.63 -31.26
N VAL A 9 60.66 28.54 -30.72
CA VAL A 9 59.95 27.53 -29.93
C VAL A 9 59.33 28.22 -28.73
N LEU A 10 57.99 28.21 -28.63
CA LEU A 10 57.28 28.50 -27.39
C LEU A 10 56.90 27.16 -26.77
N LEU A 11 57.51 26.88 -25.62
CA LEU A 11 57.22 25.74 -24.78
C LEU A 11 55.77 25.88 -24.28
N ALA A 12 54.86 25.07 -24.82
CA ALA A 12 53.49 25.01 -24.33
C ALA A 12 53.49 24.31 -22.97
N LEU A 13 53.37 25.11 -21.91
CA LEU A 13 53.02 24.65 -20.57
C LEU A 13 51.60 24.06 -20.66
N VAL A 14 51.50 22.72 -20.62
CA VAL A 14 50.20 22.04 -20.49
C VAL A 14 49.70 22.31 -19.08
N ILE A 15 48.85 23.33 -18.95
CA ILE A 15 47.95 23.45 -17.80
C ILE A 15 46.86 22.42 -18.04
N ALA A 16 46.84 21.37 -17.23
CA ALA A 16 45.74 20.41 -17.20
C ALA A 16 44.45 21.13 -16.79
N THR A 17 43.63 21.46 -17.78
CA THR A 17 42.27 21.97 -17.57
C THR A 17 41.31 20.79 -17.38
N GLY A 18 40.63 20.78 -16.23
CA GLY A 18 39.28 20.25 -16.06
C GLY A 18 39.15 18.72 -15.96
N ALA A 19 38.93 18.24 -14.74
CA ALA A 19 38.15 17.02 -14.56
C ALA A 19 36.77 17.23 -15.20
N SER A 20 36.35 16.33 -16.08
CA SER A 20 34.98 16.29 -16.59
C SER A 20 34.03 16.24 -15.40
N ALA A 21 33.06 17.16 -15.33
CA ALA A 21 31.99 17.07 -14.34
C ALA A 21 31.34 15.69 -14.47
N LYS A 22 31.15 14.99 -13.34
CA LYS A 22 30.45 13.71 -13.30
C LYS A 22 29.01 13.97 -13.73
N ASP A 23 28.52 13.32 -14.79
CA ASP A 23 27.11 13.40 -15.18
C ASP A 23 26.26 12.90 -14.00
N ASN A 24 25.43 13.78 -13.43
CA ASN A 24 24.53 13.51 -12.31
C ASN A 24 23.15 14.11 -12.57
N LEU A 25 22.15 13.70 -11.79
CA LEU A 25 20.76 14.15 -12.00
C LEU A 25 20.62 15.67 -11.88
N LYS A 26 21.28 16.29 -10.90
CA LYS A 26 21.22 17.74 -10.70
C LYS A 26 21.82 18.51 -11.87
N SER A 27 22.93 18.05 -12.46
CA SER A 27 23.52 18.67 -13.65
C SER A 27 22.67 18.43 -14.90
N HIS A 28 22.07 17.23 -15.03
CA HIS A 28 21.17 16.87 -16.14
C HIS A 28 19.94 17.79 -16.20
N PHE A 29 19.30 18.04 -15.05
CA PHE A 29 18.10 18.89 -14.96
C PHE A 29 18.41 20.37 -14.72
N LYS A 30 19.68 20.80 -14.73
CA LYS A 30 20.07 22.18 -14.46
C LYS A 30 19.24 23.26 -15.19
N PRO A 31 18.87 23.12 -16.48
CA PRO A 31 18.10 24.16 -17.17
C PRO A 31 16.76 24.52 -16.50
N ILE A 32 16.09 23.55 -15.85
CA ILE A 32 14.79 23.77 -15.21
C ILE A 32 14.91 24.16 -13.72
N PHE A 33 16.12 24.17 -13.14
CA PHE A 33 16.33 24.63 -11.76
C PHE A 33 16.13 26.14 -11.62
N GLU A 34 16.50 26.91 -12.65
CA GLU A 34 16.38 28.38 -12.65
C GLU A 34 14.92 28.83 -12.78
N GLU A 35 14.09 27.99 -13.40
CA GLU A 35 12.64 28.20 -13.59
C GLU A 35 11.80 27.62 -12.44
N PHE A 36 12.44 27.12 -11.37
CA PHE A 36 11.73 26.42 -10.30
C PHE A 36 10.68 27.32 -9.60
N GLY A 37 9.45 26.83 -9.63
CA GLY A 37 8.26 27.45 -9.04
C GLY A 37 7.48 28.34 -10.01
N GLU A 38 7.91 28.49 -11.27
CA GLU A 38 7.17 29.26 -12.27
C GLU A 38 5.88 28.56 -12.71
N HIS A 39 5.78 27.25 -12.53
CA HIS A 39 4.62 26.43 -12.91
C HIS A 39 3.80 25.94 -11.71
N SER A 40 4.19 26.30 -10.49
CA SER A 40 3.54 25.84 -9.29
C SER A 40 2.12 26.39 -9.19
N THR A 41 1.18 25.50 -8.88
CA THR A 41 -0.23 25.83 -8.64
C THR A 41 -0.55 25.99 -7.16
N THR A 42 0.47 25.91 -6.29
CA THR A 42 0.30 26.02 -4.85
C THR A 42 -0.13 27.44 -4.47
N LYS A 43 -1.16 27.51 -3.63
CA LYS A 43 -1.69 28.75 -3.06
C LYS A 43 -1.87 28.60 -1.57
N ILE A 44 -1.32 29.53 -0.80
CA ILE A 44 -1.31 29.50 0.66
C ILE A 44 -2.10 30.68 1.20
N GLU A 45 -3.05 30.37 2.07
CA GLU A 45 -3.88 31.35 2.76
C GLU A 45 -3.54 31.37 4.24
N VAL A 46 -3.36 32.56 4.81
CA VAL A 46 -3.15 32.72 6.25
C VAL A 46 -4.50 32.69 6.95
N VAL A 47 -4.69 31.71 7.83
CA VAL A 47 -5.94 31.45 8.54
C VAL A 47 -6.01 32.25 9.84
N SER A 48 -4.89 32.38 10.55
CA SER A 48 -4.82 33.13 11.81
C SER A 48 -3.40 33.58 12.17
N GLY A 49 -3.30 34.48 13.15
CA GLY A 49 -2.06 35.09 13.61
C GLY A 49 -1.89 36.55 13.13
N PRO A 50 -0.78 37.22 13.50
CA PRO A 50 0.31 36.67 14.30
C PRO A 50 -0.06 36.49 15.77
N GLU A 51 0.36 35.38 16.36
CA GLU A 51 0.50 35.23 17.81
C GLU A 51 1.97 35.38 18.21
N ALA A 52 2.25 36.06 19.32
CA ALA A 52 3.59 36.15 19.86
C ALA A 52 3.99 34.82 20.51
N VAL A 53 5.18 34.32 20.18
CA VAL A 53 5.69 33.03 20.65
C VAL A 53 7.13 33.14 21.15
N GLN A 54 7.54 32.17 21.96
CA GLN A 54 8.93 31.90 22.28
C GLN A 54 9.36 30.71 21.42
N MET A 55 10.11 30.97 20.36
CA MET A 55 10.49 29.97 19.37
C MET A 55 11.34 28.85 20.00
N ARG A 56 11.22 27.64 19.46
CA ARG A 56 11.81 26.42 20.04
C ARG A 56 13.33 26.48 20.09
N ASN A 57 13.99 26.99 19.05
CA ASN A 57 15.44 27.15 19.03
C ASN A 57 15.84 28.45 19.75
N GLY A 58 16.61 28.34 20.83
CA GLY A 58 17.14 29.48 21.57
C GLY A 58 16.13 30.30 22.39
N ARG A 59 14.83 29.98 22.37
CA ARG A 59 13.77 30.75 23.08
C ARG A 59 13.75 32.22 22.66
N VAL A 60 13.99 32.49 21.38
CA VAL A 60 13.92 33.84 20.83
C VAL A 60 12.47 34.28 20.64
N ALA A 61 12.23 35.59 20.72
CA ALA A 61 10.91 36.16 20.47
C ALA A 61 10.57 36.09 18.98
N GLY A 62 9.36 35.66 18.66
CA GLY A 62 8.88 35.61 17.28
C GLY A 62 7.38 35.68 17.18
N LYS A 63 6.90 35.64 15.94
CA LYS A 63 5.48 35.64 15.58
C LYS A 63 5.14 34.37 14.82
N GLN A 64 4.02 33.76 15.17
CA GLN A 64 3.53 32.54 14.55
C GLN A 64 2.16 32.79 13.90
N TRP A 65 1.96 32.14 12.75
CA TRP A 65 0.71 32.12 12.00
C TRP A 65 0.29 30.69 11.73
N ILE A 66 -1.01 30.49 11.56
CA ILE A 66 -1.55 29.27 10.95
C ILE A 66 -1.90 29.61 9.51
N ALA A 67 -1.42 28.78 8.58
CA ALA A 67 -1.69 28.88 7.16
C ALA A 67 -2.31 27.57 6.64
N THR A 68 -2.96 27.65 5.48
CA THR A 68 -3.58 26.51 4.82
C THR A 68 -3.35 26.53 3.32
N SER A 69 -3.33 25.35 2.70
CA SER A 69 -3.39 25.16 1.26
C SER A 69 -4.17 23.88 0.99
N LYS A 70 -5.38 24.00 0.42
CA LYS A 70 -6.31 22.87 0.27
C LYS A 70 -6.48 22.10 1.59
N GLU A 71 -6.06 20.83 1.65
CA GLU A 71 -6.10 19.97 2.83
C GLU A 71 -4.94 20.18 3.83
N TYR A 72 -3.88 20.90 3.46
CA TYR A 72 -2.70 21.09 4.30
C TYR A 72 -2.88 22.29 5.22
N GLN A 73 -2.87 22.08 6.54
CA GLN A 73 -2.83 23.15 7.54
C GLN A 73 -1.51 23.08 8.31
N PHE A 74 -0.79 24.19 8.41
CA PHE A 74 0.55 24.24 8.98
C PHE A 74 0.86 25.59 9.62
N LYS A 75 1.92 25.63 10.43
CA LYS A 75 2.44 26.81 11.10
C LYS A 75 3.55 27.46 10.27
N LEU A 76 3.60 28.78 10.35
CA LEU A 76 4.70 29.60 9.88
C LEU A 76 5.18 30.45 11.05
N THR A 77 6.47 30.51 11.31
CA THR A 77 7.01 31.31 12.43
C THR A 77 8.19 32.17 11.96
N ILE A 78 8.28 33.40 12.44
CA ILE A 78 9.37 34.32 12.08
C ILE A 78 9.90 34.96 13.37
N GLU A 79 11.21 34.86 13.58
CA GLU A 79 11.92 35.56 14.66
C GLU A 79 11.85 37.08 14.43
N ASP A 80 11.49 37.83 15.47
CA ASP A 80 11.29 39.29 15.39
C ASP A 80 12.55 40.04 14.94
N ALA A 81 13.73 39.57 15.34
CA ALA A 81 15.02 40.20 15.04
C ALA A 81 15.40 40.16 13.55
N THR A 82 14.78 39.27 12.76
CA THR A 82 15.12 39.09 11.34
C THR A 82 14.59 40.22 10.46
N GLY A 83 13.50 40.89 10.87
CA GLY A 83 12.74 41.80 10.01
C GLY A 83 12.11 41.14 8.78
N ALA A 84 12.12 39.80 8.69
CA ALA A 84 11.56 39.08 7.57
C ALA A 84 10.03 39.23 7.51
N LYS A 85 9.49 39.23 6.30
CA LYS A 85 8.05 39.42 6.06
C LYS A 85 7.37 38.09 5.78
N LEU A 86 6.19 37.88 6.35
CA LEU A 86 5.39 36.66 6.15
C LEU A 86 5.13 36.40 4.67
N GLU A 87 4.82 37.45 3.90
CA GLU A 87 4.51 37.34 2.47
C GLU A 87 5.69 36.79 1.67
N GLN A 88 6.92 37.05 2.12
CA GLN A 88 8.12 36.50 1.47
C GLN A 88 8.31 35.01 1.78
N LEU A 89 8.00 34.57 3.00
CA LEU A 89 8.03 33.15 3.36
C LEU A 89 6.96 32.39 2.59
N VAL A 90 5.73 32.93 2.57
CA VAL A 90 4.62 32.38 1.79
C VAL A 90 4.99 32.28 0.30
N ALA A 91 5.52 33.34 -0.30
CA ALA A 91 5.91 33.34 -1.71
C ALA A 91 6.99 32.28 -2.04
N ARG A 92 7.88 31.93 -1.10
CA ARG A 92 8.85 30.84 -1.29
C ARG A 92 8.19 29.47 -1.22
N LEU A 93 7.26 29.28 -0.28
CA LEU A 93 6.53 28.02 -0.14
C LEU A 93 5.57 27.78 -1.31
N GLU A 94 4.97 28.83 -1.87
CA GLU A 94 4.11 28.73 -3.06
C GLU A 94 4.87 28.25 -4.32
N LYS A 95 6.20 28.37 -4.36
CA LYS A 95 7.01 27.78 -5.43
C LYS A 95 7.10 26.25 -5.36
N LEU A 96 6.85 25.66 -4.20
CA LEU A 96 6.89 24.21 -4.05
C LEU A 96 5.65 23.56 -4.66
N PRO A 97 5.77 22.38 -5.30
CA PRO A 97 4.62 21.58 -5.64
C PRO A 97 3.75 21.27 -4.42
N SER A 98 2.42 21.28 -4.57
CA SER A 98 1.46 21.16 -3.46
C SER A 98 1.68 19.93 -2.57
N SER A 99 2.20 18.83 -3.09
CA SER A 99 2.49 17.62 -2.30
C SER A 99 3.62 17.82 -1.27
N TYR A 100 4.55 18.74 -1.49
CA TYR A 100 5.63 19.06 -0.56
C TYR A 100 5.15 19.84 0.67
N LEU A 101 3.93 20.39 0.63
CA LEU A 101 3.33 21.03 1.82
C LEU A 101 3.02 20.02 2.93
N SER A 102 3.00 18.72 2.64
CA SER A 102 2.98 17.67 3.67
C SER A 102 4.17 17.79 4.64
N ALA A 103 5.34 18.24 4.19
CA ALA A 103 6.49 18.50 5.06
C ALA A 103 6.22 19.67 6.01
N CYS A 104 5.50 20.71 5.56
CA CYS A 104 5.10 21.83 6.41
C CYS A 104 4.14 21.38 7.51
N VAL A 105 3.19 20.48 7.19
CA VAL A 105 2.28 19.87 8.18
C VAL A 105 3.07 19.06 9.20
N ALA A 106 4.03 18.24 8.74
CA ALA A 106 4.84 17.37 9.59
C ALA A 106 5.73 18.11 10.62
N VAL A 107 5.93 19.42 10.46
CA VAL A 107 6.71 20.25 11.39
C VAL A 107 5.84 21.23 12.19
N SER A 108 4.52 21.04 12.15
CA SER A 108 3.54 21.95 12.74
C SER A 108 2.80 21.37 13.93
N ASP A 109 3.25 20.23 14.49
CA ASP A 109 2.60 19.60 15.63
C ASP A 109 2.64 20.50 16.87
N LYS A 110 1.88 20.12 17.92
CA LYS A 110 1.81 20.90 19.15
C LYS A 110 3.20 21.06 19.78
N GLY A 111 3.62 22.32 19.97
CA GLY A 111 4.95 22.66 20.51
C GLY A 111 6.03 22.90 19.45
N GLU A 112 5.72 22.69 18.17
CA GLU A 112 6.62 22.97 17.04
C GLU A 112 6.33 24.34 16.42
N ASP A 113 7.36 24.91 15.79
CA ASP A 113 7.32 26.24 15.17
C ASP A 113 6.83 26.22 13.71
N GLY A 114 6.59 25.05 13.11
CA GLY A 114 6.30 24.97 11.68
C GLY A 114 7.53 25.20 10.82
N VAL A 115 7.31 25.87 9.69
CA VAL A 115 8.41 26.43 8.89
C VAL A 115 8.82 27.77 9.51
N ALA A 116 10.05 27.85 10.01
CA ALA A 116 10.49 28.92 10.88
C ALA A 116 11.68 29.70 10.30
N ILE A 117 11.63 31.04 10.32
CA ILE A 117 12.77 31.90 9.97
C ILE A 117 13.49 32.34 11.25
N TYR A 118 14.80 32.08 11.31
CA TYR A 118 15.71 32.51 12.38
C TYR A 118 16.78 33.47 11.84
N ALA A 119 17.29 34.36 12.69
CA ALA A 119 18.34 35.32 12.34
C ALA A 119 19.69 34.64 12.12
N ASP A 120 19.98 33.59 12.89
CA ASP A 120 21.20 32.79 12.79
C ASP A 120 20.91 31.30 13.03
N LEU A 121 21.55 30.45 12.23
CA LEU A 121 21.52 28.99 12.35
C LEU A 121 22.93 28.40 12.47
N GLY A 122 23.90 29.19 12.96
CA GLY A 122 25.28 28.74 13.18
C GLY A 122 26.04 28.53 11.87
N GLY A 123 25.78 29.38 10.87
CA GLY A 123 26.41 29.32 9.55
C GLY A 123 25.69 28.45 8.51
N ALA A 124 24.65 27.71 8.90
CA ALA A 124 23.79 26.98 7.97
C ALA A 124 22.77 27.90 7.29
N ARG A 125 22.39 27.58 6.05
CA ARG A 125 21.28 28.27 5.34
C ARG A 125 19.91 27.77 5.78
N ALA A 126 19.82 26.49 6.12
CA ALA A 126 18.61 25.86 6.63
C ALA A 126 18.96 24.57 7.37
N HIS A 127 18.01 24.10 8.17
CA HIS A 127 18.02 22.76 8.75
C HIS A 127 16.60 22.20 8.74
N GLY A 128 16.42 21.05 8.11
CA GLY A 128 15.20 20.25 8.11
C GLY A 128 15.35 18.99 8.93
N GLY A 129 14.25 18.57 9.54
CA GLY A 129 14.17 17.31 10.27
C GLY A 129 12.78 17.12 10.83
N LYS A 130 12.57 16.03 11.57
CA LYS A 130 11.30 15.80 12.22
C LYS A 130 11.00 16.95 13.19
N GLY A 131 9.89 17.63 12.95
CA GLY A 131 9.38 18.67 13.83
C GLY A 131 10.00 20.06 13.67
N TYR A 132 10.81 20.29 12.63
CA TYR A 132 11.28 21.62 12.28
C TYR A 132 11.74 21.72 10.81
N ILE A 133 11.42 22.84 10.17
CA ILE A 133 12.15 23.34 9.00
C ILE A 133 12.57 24.77 9.35
N ASN A 134 13.84 24.92 9.68
CA ASN A 134 14.42 26.20 10.10
C ASN A 134 15.18 26.81 8.93
N LEU A 135 14.94 28.10 8.66
CA LEU A 135 15.46 28.83 7.52
C LEU A 135 16.14 30.11 7.98
N VAL A 136 17.21 30.53 7.31
CA VAL A 136 17.67 31.92 7.40
C VAL A 136 16.86 32.82 6.43
N PRO A 137 16.86 34.15 6.59
CA PRO A 137 16.00 35.04 5.81
C PRO A 137 16.23 34.99 4.29
N HIS A 138 17.38 34.49 3.82
CA HIS A 138 17.73 34.40 2.40
C HIS A 138 17.75 32.95 1.87
N ALA A 139 17.20 31.98 2.61
CA ALA A 139 16.96 30.64 2.08
C ALA A 139 15.89 30.70 0.97
N ASP A 140 16.16 30.06 -0.15
CA ASP A 140 15.28 30.01 -1.33
C ASP A 140 14.43 28.73 -1.36
N ALA A 141 13.53 28.61 -2.33
CA ALA A 141 12.61 27.48 -2.43
C ALA A 141 13.29 26.14 -2.72
N LEU A 142 14.45 26.13 -3.41
CA LEU A 142 15.21 24.89 -3.66
C LEU A 142 15.77 24.34 -2.34
N VAL A 143 16.29 25.22 -1.48
CA VAL A 143 16.70 24.84 -0.12
C VAL A 143 15.53 24.26 0.66
N ILE A 144 14.33 24.88 0.60
CA ILE A 144 13.15 24.34 1.30
C ILE A 144 12.77 22.96 0.73
N ALA A 145 12.83 22.75 -0.58
CA ALA A 145 12.55 21.44 -1.20
C ALA A 145 13.54 20.36 -0.73
N HIS A 146 14.81 20.72 -0.55
CA HIS A 146 15.83 19.85 0.05
C HIS A 146 15.49 19.52 1.51
N GLU A 147 15.19 20.52 2.35
CA GLU A 147 14.85 20.29 3.76
C GLU A 147 13.54 19.51 3.96
N ALA A 148 12.58 19.68 3.04
CA ALA A 148 11.38 18.85 2.98
C ALA A 148 11.74 17.38 2.71
N GLY A 149 12.81 17.12 1.94
CA GLY A 149 13.43 15.81 1.76
C GLY A 149 13.79 15.14 3.08
N HIS A 150 14.63 15.81 3.88
CA HIS A 150 15.00 15.35 5.22
C HIS A 150 13.80 15.13 6.12
N THR A 151 12.87 16.09 6.13
CA THR A 151 11.67 16.04 6.97
C THR A 151 10.81 14.83 6.65
N LEU A 152 10.46 14.62 5.37
CA LEU A 152 9.59 13.54 4.95
C LEU A 152 10.26 12.17 5.05
N GLU A 153 11.57 12.07 4.84
CA GLU A 153 12.32 10.85 5.12
C GLU A 153 12.20 10.46 6.59
N GLN A 154 12.42 11.41 7.51
CA GLN A 154 12.36 11.13 8.94
C GLN A 154 10.94 10.75 9.40
N VAL A 155 9.91 11.35 8.80
CA VAL A 155 8.50 10.95 9.01
C VAL A 155 8.28 9.51 8.52
N ALA A 156 8.75 9.17 7.32
CA ALA A 156 8.62 7.80 6.80
C ALA A 156 9.34 6.79 7.68
N ARG A 157 10.47 7.16 8.27
CA ARG A 157 11.26 6.31 9.17
C ARG A 157 10.56 5.97 10.49
N GLU A 158 9.56 6.76 10.91
CA GLU A 158 8.74 6.43 12.08
C GLU A 158 7.85 5.21 11.84
N LEU A 159 7.40 5.03 10.59
CA LEU A 159 6.56 3.91 10.17
C LEU A 159 7.39 2.70 9.74
N ASP A 160 8.58 2.95 9.20
CA ASP A 160 9.52 1.94 8.73
C ASP A 160 10.96 2.33 9.06
N PRO A 161 11.53 1.85 10.19
CA PRO A 161 12.88 2.20 10.62
C PRO A 161 13.98 1.88 9.60
N GLU A 162 13.71 0.98 8.64
CA GLU A 162 14.67 0.55 7.61
C GLU A 162 14.64 1.44 6.35
N VAL A 163 13.92 2.58 6.35
CA VAL A 163 13.79 3.47 5.18
C VAL A 163 15.14 3.81 4.56
N LEU A 164 16.16 4.19 5.34
CA LEU A 164 17.48 4.54 4.81
C LEU A 164 18.28 3.34 4.30
N ASP A 165 18.13 2.18 4.93
CA ASP A 165 18.80 0.96 4.46
C ASP A 165 18.21 0.54 3.11
N LYS A 166 16.88 0.61 2.96
CA LYS A 166 16.20 0.38 1.69
C LYS A 166 16.52 1.48 0.67
N TRP A 167 16.69 2.73 1.11
CA TRP A 167 17.13 3.83 0.25
C TRP A 167 18.52 3.56 -0.32
N GLU A 168 19.44 3.06 0.49
CA GLU A 168 20.79 2.70 0.07
C GLU A 168 20.82 1.62 -1.02
N GLU A 169 19.89 0.65 -0.94
CA GLU A 169 19.75 -0.36 -2.00
C GLU A 169 19.24 0.24 -3.32
N VAL A 170 18.34 1.24 -3.28
CA VAL A 170 17.90 1.93 -4.51
C VAL A 170 18.97 2.86 -5.09
N ILE A 171 19.81 3.47 -4.24
CA ILE A 171 21.02 4.21 -4.66
C ILE A 171 21.91 3.29 -5.52
N LYS A 172 22.23 2.10 -5.00
CA LYS A 172 23.06 1.10 -5.69
C LYS A 172 22.43 0.60 -6.98
N ALA A 173 21.10 0.44 -6.99
CA ALA A 173 20.37 -0.10 -8.13
C ALA A 173 20.31 0.86 -9.33
N ASP A 174 20.12 2.17 -9.10
CA ASP A 174 19.95 3.15 -10.18
C ASP A 174 21.27 3.54 -10.87
N LYS A 175 22.42 3.32 -10.23
CA LYS A 175 23.78 3.51 -10.80
C LYS A 175 24.02 4.91 -11.41
N ILE A 176 23.28 5.92 -10.95
CA ILE A 176 23.46 7.33 -11.29
C ILE A 176 23.58 8.14 -9.99
N SER A 177 24.50 9.11 -10.00
CA SER A 177 24.66 10.07 -8.90
C SER A 177 23.54 11.10 -8.94
N VAL A 178 23.03 11.50 -7.78
CA VAL A 178 22.06 12.60 -7.69
C VAL A 178 22.76 13.96 -7.78
N SER A 179 23.83 14.15 -6.99
CA SER A 179 24.71 15.31 -6.99
C SER A 179 25.97 15.00 -6.18
N ASP A 180 27.02 15.81 -6.33
CA ASP A 180 28.25 15.66 -5.52
C ASP A 180 27.99 15.80 -4.01
N TYR A 181 27.00 16.61 -3.62
CA TYR A 181 26.61 16.77 -2.21
C TYR A 181 25.81 15.56 -1.71
N GLY A 182 24.86 15.08 -2.50
CA GLY A 182 24.07 13.89 -2.15
C GLY A 182 24.92 12.63 -2.03
N ASP A 183 25.98 12.52 -2.83
CA ASP A 183 26.94 11.40 -2.79
C ASP A 183 27.72 11.31 -1.44
N THR A 184 27.65 12.32 -0.57
CA THR A 184 28.39 12.33 0.70
C THR A 184 27.85 11.32 1.71
N VAL A 185 26.53 11.27 1.90
CA VAL A 185 25.83 10.38 2.84
C VAL A 185 24.40 10.15 2.38
N ARG A 186 23.84 8.98 2.70
CA ARG A 186 22.52 8.54 2.20
C ARG A 186 21.33 9.45 2.55
N HIS A 187 21.39 10.21 3.65
CA HIS A 187 20.34 11.19 3.97
C HIS A 187 20.47 12.47 3.14
N GLU A 188 21.67 12.86 2.72
CA GLU A 188 21.82 13.97 1.76
C GLU A 188 21.43 13.54 0.35
N ASP A 189 21.69 12.28 -0.04
CA ASP A 189 21.22 11.74 -1.34
C ASP A 189 19.70 11.84 -1.48
N ILE A 190 18.95 11.43 -0.44
CA ILE A 190 17.47 11.50 -0.50
C ILE A 190 16.94 12.93 -0.53
N ALA A 191 17.59 13.86 0.19
CA ALA A 191 17.19 15.27 0.21
C ALA A 191 17.50 15.99 -1.11
N GLU A 192 18.66 15.71 -1.71
CA GLU A 192 19.00 16.19 -3.05
C GLU A 192 18.06 15.58 -4.10
N PHE A 193 17.71 14.29 -3.97
CA PHE A 193 16.75 13.65 -4.88
C PHE A 193 15.35 14.25 -4.74
N ALA A 194 14.91 14.55 -3.52
CA ALA A 194 13.67 15.24 -3.24
C ALA A 194 13.63 16.62 -3.92
N MET A 195 14.71 17.37 -3.88
CA MET A 195 14.80 18.66 -4.58
C MET A 195 14.72 18.48 -6.11
N VAL A 196 15.51 17.57 -6.70
CA VAL A 196 15.45 17.28 -8.15
C VAL A 196 14.03 16.85 -8.56
N TYR A 197 13.39 16.01 -7.76
CA TYR A 197 12.02 15.57 -8.00
C TYR A 197 11.02 16.73 -7.96
N ALA A 198 11.15 17.66 -7.00
CA ALA A 198 10.30 18.85 -6.90
C ALA A 198 10.43 19.73 -8.16
N VAL A 199 11.66 19.95 -8.62
CA VAL A 199 11.93 20.71 -9.85
C VAL A 199 11.32 20.04 -11.08
N CYS A 200 11.49 18.72 -11.23
CA CYS A 200 10.88 17.98 -12.34
C CYS A 200 9.35 17.96 -12.26
N LEU A 201 8.78 17.91 -11.05
CA LEU A 201 7.34 17.94 -10.82
C LEU A 201 6.73 19.28 -11.22
N ASP A 202 7.38 20.39 -10.86
CA ASP A 202 7.02 21.75 -11.26
C ASP A 202 7.13 21.94 -12.78
N ALA A 203 8.25 21.55 -13.37
CA ALA A 203 8.51 21.64 -14.82
C ALA A 203 7.62 20.70 -15.68
N GLY A 204 6.80 19.86 -15.07
CA GLY A 204 5.74 19.11 -15.72
C GLY A 204 6.06 17.65 -16.09
N PRO A 205 5.07 16.92 -16.65
CA PRO A 205 5.08 15.45 -16.74
C PRO A 205 6.20 14.87 -17.62
N LYS A 206 6.69 15.64 -18.61
CA LYS A 206 7.81 15.23 -19.45
C LYS A 206 9.09 15.04 -18.63
N HIS A 207 9.41 16.00 -17.76
CA HIS A 207 10.62 15.98 -16.93
C HIS A 207 10.52 14.90 -15.84
N LEU A 208 9.34 14.70 -15.25
CA LEU A 208 9.11 13.55 -14.36
C LEU A 208 9.33 12.21 -15.04
N ALA A 209 8.82 12.03 -16.27
CA ALA A 209 9.02 10.80 -17.02
C ALA A 209 10.50 10.54 -17.33
N GLU A 210 11.26 11.60 -17.61
CA GLU A 210 12.71 11.54 -17.80
C GLU A 210 13.44 11.18 -16.51
N LEU A 211 13.12 11.81 -15.38
CA LEU A 211 13.69 11.47 -14.06
C LEU A 211 13.42 10.00 -13.71
N LYS A 212 12.19 9.52 -13.94
CA LYS A 212 11.81 8.12 -13.74
C LYS A 212 12.62 7.16 -14.63
N LYS A 213 12.97 7.58 -15.85
CA LYS A 213 13.79 6.77 -16.75
C LYS A 213 15.24 6.68 -16.27
N LEU A 214 15.79 7.80 -15.77
CA LEU A 214 17.18 7.88 -15.33
C LEU A 214 17.42 7.23 -13.95
N SER A 215 16.47 7.37 -13.03
CA SER A 215 16.58 6.87 -11.65
C SER A 215 15.27 6.21 -11.19
N PRO A 216 14.87 5.08 -11.82
CA PRO A 216 13.56 4.47 -11.59
C PRO A 216 13.32 4.00 -10.14
N LYS A 217 14.36 3.51 -9.45
CA LYS A 217 14.22 2.95 -8.10
C LYS A 217 14.09 4.05 -7.04
N ARG A 218 14.93 5.10 -7.10
CA ARG A 218 14.76 6.30 -6.26
C ARG A 218 13.44 7.00 -6.55
N PHE A 219 13.04 7.12 -7.83
CA PHE A 219 11.78 7.75 -8.21
C PHE A 219 10.58 7.05 -7.56
N GLU A 220 10.51 5.72 -7.67
CA GLU A 220 9.42 4.94 -7.08
C GLU A 220 9.42 5.04 -5.56
N PHE A 221 10.58 5.01 -4.92
CA PHE A 221 10.71 5.08 -3.48
C PHE A 221 10.31 6.47 -2.93
N TRP A 222 10.86 7.54 -3.52
CA TRP A 222 10.52 8.91 -3.12
C TRP A 222 9.05 9.25 -3.36
N ALA A 223 8.47 8.80 -4.47
CA ALA A 223 7.05 9.03 -4.74
C ALA A 223 6.13 8.43 -3.65
N ARG A 224 6.55 7.34 -2.99
CA ARG A 224 5.84 6.73 -1.85
C ARG A 224 6.00 7.54 -0.57
N ILE A 225 7.21 8.05 -0.29
CA ILE A 225 7.46 8.95 0.84
C ILE A 225 6.64 10.23 0.70
N LEU A 226 6.66 10.84 -0.50
CA LEU A 226 5.99 12.11 -0.78
C LEU A 226 4.46 11.99 -0.77
N ASN A 227 3.92 10.83 -1.17
CA ASN A 227 2.49 10.56 -1.22
C ASN A 227 2.17 9.32 -0.39
N PRO A 228 2.27 9.42 0.95
CA PRO A 228 2.01 8.29 1.82
C PRO A 228 0.56 7.82 1.65
N TYR A 229 0.34 6.53 1.85
CA TYR A 229 -1.01 6.00 1.84
C TYR A 229 -1.87 6.65 2.93
N SER A 230 -3.08 7.07 2.57
CA SER A 230 -4.11 7.52 3.51
C SER A 230 -5.39 6.73 3.30
N PRO A 231 -5.91 6.07 4.35
CA PRO A 231 -7.23 5.46 4.32
C PRO A 231 -8.34 6.47 3.97
N GLU A 232 -8.24 7.71 4.45
CA GLU A 232 -9.16 8.81 4.18
C GLU A 232 -9.18 9.14 2.69
N ALA A 233 -7.99 9.26 2.08
CA ALA A 233 -7.85 9.53 0.67
C ALA A 233 -8.39 8.36 -0.17
N LEU A 234 -8.05 7.11 0.17
CA LEU A 234 -8.57 5.92 -0.51
C LEU A 234 -10.10 5.88 -0.46
N ARG A 235 -10.70 6.12 0.71
CA ARG A 235 -12.17 6.14 0.88
C ARG A 235 -12.86 7.11 -0.07
N LYS A 236 -12.30 8.31 -0.27
CA LYS A 236 -12.84 9.33 -1.19
C LYS A 236 -12.81 8.90 -2.67
N THR A 237 -12.02 7.88 -3.02
CA THR A 237 -11.92 7.36 -4.39
C THR A 237 -12.86 6.17 -4.67
N LEU A 238 -13.50 5.61 -3.63
CA LEU A 238 -14.37 4.45 -3.78
C LEU A 238 -15.70 4.84 -4.46
N ASP A 239 -16.33 3.88 -5.14
CA ASP A 239 -17.66 4.06 -5.75
C ASP A 239 -18.70 4.48 -4.69
N PRO A 240 -19.64 5.41 -5.00
CA PRO A 240 -20.66 5.87 -4.05
C PRO A 240 -21.56 4.79 -3.46
N PHE A 241 -21.56 3.58 -4.01
CA PHE A 241 -22.16 2.38 -3.40
C PHE A 241 -21.63 2.12 -1.98
N TYR A 242 -20.32 2.36 -1.75
CA TYR A 242 -19.64 2.10 -0.48
C TYR A 242 -19.92 3.22 0.55
N LYS A 243 -21.15 3.29 1.05
CA LYS A 243 -21.62 4.33 1.97
C LYS A 243 -21.12 4.16 3.41
N GLN A 244 -20.92 2.92 3.86
CA GLN A 244 -20.40 2.63 5.20
C GLN A 244 -18.94 2.19 5.13
N HIS A 245 -18.16 2.60 6.13
CA HIS A 245 -16.74 2.26 6.20
C HIS A 245 -16.21 2.25 7.64
N ILE A 246 -15.17 1.46 7.86
CA ILE A 246 -14.26 1.60 9.00
C ILE A 246 -12.81 1.56 8.51
N VAL A 247 -11.88 1.97 9.37
CA VAL A 247 -10.44 1.80 9.15
C VAL A 247 -9.90 0.90 10.25
N ALA A 248 -9.41 -0.28 9.87
CA ALA A 248 -8.84 -1.27 10.78
C ALA A 248 -7.33 -1.37 10.54
N ASP A 249 -6.52 -0.77 11.42
CA ASP A 249 -5.04 -0.72 11.31
C ASP A 249 -4.55 -0.26 9.91
N GLY A 250 -5.24 0.75 9.35
CA GLY A 250 -4.95 1.30 8.02
C GLY A 250 -5.73 0.65 6.86
N LEU A 251 -6.27 -0.56 7.04
CA LEU A 251 -7.10 -1.22 6.02
C LEU A 251 -8.50 -0.61 6.00
N VAL A 252 -8.93 -0.15 4.82
CA VAL A 252 -10.31 0.29 4.62
C VAL A 252 -11.21 -0.94 4.48
N VAL A 253 -12.26 -1.03 5.31
CA VAL A 253 -13.33 -2.01 5.17
C VAL A 253 -14.61 -1.23 4.88
N ALA A 254 -15.27 -1.55 3.77
CA ALA A 254 -16.38 -0.76 3.26
C ALA A 254 -17.53 -1.65 2.79
N GLY A 255 -18.73 -1.09 2.81
CA GLY A 255 -19.97 -1.76 2.39
C GLY A 255 -21.05 -0.77 2.05
N SER A 256 -22.19 -1.25 1.55
CA SER A 256 -23.34 -0.40 1.30
C SER A 256 -23.98 0.11 2.60
N GLU A 257 -24.99 0.97 2.48
CA GLU A 257 -25.81 1.39 3.64
C GLU A 257 -26.61 0.25 4.29
N LYS A 258 -26.69 -0.91 3.64
CA LYS A 258 -27.42 -2.09 4.16
C LYS A 258 -26.55 -3.00 5.01
N VAL A 259 -25.23 -2.88 4.90
CA VAL A 259 -24.27 -3.75 5.60
C VAL A 259 -24.29 -3.46 7.09
N SER A 260 -24.26 -4.52 7.89
CA SER A 260 -24.13 -4.44 9.34
C SER A 260 -22.76 -3.86 9.74
N VAL A 261 -22.75 -2.87 10.63
CA VAL A 261 -21.50 -2.33 11.21
C VAL A 261 -20.70 -3.42 11.94
N TYR A 262 -21.37 -4.43 12.50
CA TYR A 262 -20.74 -5.59 13.12
C TYR A 262 -19.96 -6.43 12.11
N ALA A 263 -20.47 -6.55 10.87
CA ALA A 263 -19.78 -7.26 9.80
C ALA A 263 -18.53 -6.52 9.33
N LEU A 264 -18.60 -5.19 9.20
CA LEU A 264 -17.42 -4.37 8.92
C LEU A 264 -16.35 -4.56 10.01
N GLY A 265 -16.77 -4.51 11.28
CA GLY A 265 -15.91 -4.76 12.43
C GLY A 265 -15.28 -6.15 12.44
N GLU A 266 -16.05 -7.19 12.13
CA GLU A 266 -15.59 -8.57 12.10
C GLU A 266 -14.56 -8.80 10.98
N ALA A 267 -14.78 -8.26 9.77
CA ALA A 267 -13.78 -8.33 8.71
C ALA A 267 -12.45 -7.65 9.10
N GLY A 268 -12.52 -6.46 9.71
CA GLY A 268 -11.34 -5.77 10.22
C GLY A 268 -10.63 -6.56 11.34
N TYR A 269 -11.40 -7.16 12.25
CA TYR A 269 -10.87 -8.03 13.31
C TYR A 269 -10.15 -9.24 12.72
N LEU A 270 -10.74 -9.94 11.75
CA LEU A 270 -10.14 -11.12 11.12
C LEU A 270 -8.84 -10.77 10.38
N ALA A 271 -8.82 -9.68 9.61
CA ALA A 271 -7.62 -9.21 8.92
C ALA A 271 -6.46 -8.94 9.90
N LYS A 272 -6.75 -8.23 10.99
CA LYS A 272 -5.80 -7.96 12.08
C LYS A 272 -5.30 -9.25 12.73
N LYS A 273 -6.18 -10.22 12.98
CA LYS A 273 -5.80 -11.50 13.60
C LYS A 273 -4.91 -12.34 12.68
N MET A 274 -5.21 -12.42 11.39
CA MET A 274 -4.38 -13.15 10.42
C MET A 274 -2.97 -12.54 10.32
N LEU A 275 -2.86 -11.20 10.36
CA LEU A 275 -1.60 -10.46 10.17
C LEU A 275 -0.98 -9.91 11.45
N ALA A 276 -1.34 -10.42 12.63
CA ALA A 276 -0.89 -9.89 13.92
C ALA A 276 0.64 -9.76 14.06
N ASN A 277 1.40 -10.67 13.46
CA ASN A 277 2.87 -10.67 13.45
C ASN A 277 3.46 -10.15 12.13
N ARG A 278 2.63 -9.65 11.21
CA ARG A 278 2.99 -9.18 9.85
C ARG A 278 2.45 -7.78 9.54
N PRO A 279 2.75 -6.75 10.36
CA PRO A 279 2.36 -5.37 10.04
C PRO A 279 2.96 -4.90 8.70
N ASP A 280 4.09 -5.48 8.29
CA ASP A 280 4.71 -5.25 6.98
C ASP A 280 3.83 -5.70 5.80
N LEU A 281 3.11 -6.83 5.92
CA LEU A 281 2.18 -7.27 4.88
C LEU A 281 0.92 -6.42 4.84
N LEU A 282 0.39 -6.03 6.01
CA LEU A 282 -0.77 -5.15 6.08
C LEU A 282 -0.46 -3.81 5.42
N ARG A 283 0.73 -3.25 5.72
CA ARG A 283 1.25 -2.05 5.06
C ARG A 283 1.36 -2.26 3.56
N ASP A 284 1.96 -3.35 3.09
CA ASP A 284 2.11 -3.62 1.65
C ASP A 284 0.76 -3.76 0.93
N LEU A 285 -0.22 -4.41 1.54
CA LEU A 285 -1.59 -4.47 1.04
C LEU A 285 -2.19 -3.07 0.88
N CYS A 286 -2.04 -2.23 1.90
CA CYS A 286 -2.56 -0.87 1.89
C CYS A 286 -1.80 0.04 0.91
N GLU A 287 -0.47 0.00 0.90
CA GLU A 287 0.36 0.95 0.17
C GLU A 287 0.57 0.57 -1.29
N LYS A 288 0.95 -0.68 -1.54
CA LYS A 288 1.30 -1.17 -2.89
C LYS A 288 0.06 -1.55 -3.69
N ARG A 289 -0.92 -2.18 -3.02
CA ARG A 289 -2.14 -2.63 -3.69
C ARG A 289 -3.30 -1.66 -3.52
N LYS A 290 -3.21 -0.68 -2.61
CA LYS A 290 -4.36 0.17 -2.22
C LYS A 290 -5.57 -0.68 -1.82
N MET A 291 -5.30 -1.84 -1.19
CA MET A 291 -6.31 -2.83 -0.87
C MET A 291 -7.41 -2.25 0.03
N PHE A 292 -8.65 -2.65 -0.23
CA PHE A 292 -9.77 -2.49 0.69
C PHE A 292 -10.61 -3.76 0.69
N VAL A 293 -11.39 -3.94 1.76
CA VAL A 293 -12.35 -5.04 1.88
C VAL A 293 -13.74 -4.54 1.53
N ALA A 294 -14.41 -5.22 0.61
CA ALA A 294 -15.80 -4.96 0.24
C ALA A 294 -16.71 -6.00 0.91
N VAL A 295 -17.55 -5.54 1.84
CA VAL A 295 -18.53 -6.40 2.52
C VAL A 295 -19.88 -6.25 1.82
N MET A 296 -20.47 -7.37 1.44
CA MET A 296 -21.83 -7.46 0.90
C MET A 296 -22.82 -7.67 2.04
N ALA A 297 -23.96 -6.99 1.97
CA ALA A 297 -25.08 -7.28 2.86
C ALA A 297 -25.68 -8.66 2.54
N TYR A 298 -26.45 -9.22 3.48
CA TYR A 298 -27.10 -10.54 3.33
C TYR A 298 -28.08 -10.57 2.14
N CYS A 299 -28.57 -9.41 1.71
CA CYS A 299 -29.49 -9.26 0.59
C CYS A 299 -28.81 -8.78 -0.71
N GLU A 300 -27.49 -8.67 -0.72
CA GLU A 300 -26.68 -8.25 -1.86
C GLU A 300 -25.88 -9.43 -2.41
N LEU A 301 -25.54 -9.39 -3.70
CA LEU A 301 -24.85 -10.44 -4.44
C LEU A 301 -23.47 -9.95 -4.89
N GLN A 302 -22.60 -10.88 -5.30
CA GLN A 302 -21.27 -10.54 -5.83
C GLN A 302 -21.34 -9.50 -6.96
N THR A 303 -22.33 -9.63 -7.85
CA THR A 303 -22.53 -8.72 -8.98
C THR A 303 -23.14 -7.37 -8.61
N ASP A 304 -23.58 -7.17 -7.37
CA ASP A 304 -24.06 -5.85 -6.92
C ASP A 304 -22.89 -4.92 -6.56
N LEU A 305 -21.75 -5.51 -6.16
CA LEU A 305 -20.51 -4.78 -5.90
C LEU A 305 -20.02 -4.08 -7.18
N PRO A 306 -19.67 -2.77 -7.11
CA PRO A 306 -19.15 -1.99 -8.23
C PRO A 306 -18.10 -2.72 -9.07
N ASP A 307 -17.14 -3.35 -8.38
CA ASP A 307 -15.98 -4.02 -8.96
C ASP A 307 -16.34 -5.31 -9.73
N CYS A 308 -17.58 -5.81 -9.57
CA CYS A 308 -18.06 -7.08 -10.09
C CYS A 308 -19.33 -6.96 -10.95
N ARG A 309 -19.89 -5.75 -11.15
CA ARG A 309 -21.17 -5.52 -11.87
C ARG A 309 -21.21 -6.09 -13.30
N ASN A 310 -20.06 -6.21 -13.95
CA ASN A 310 -19.94 -6.73 -15.32
C ASN A 310 -19.73 -8.25 -15.38
N MET A 311 -19.70 -8.95 -14.25
CA MET A 311 -19.61 -10.41 -14.22
C MET A 311 -20.97 -11.04 -14.57
N SER A 312 -20.95 -12.26 -15.09
CA SER A 312 -22.20 -12.98 -15.38
C SER A 312 -22.94 -13.34 -14.08
N LEU A 313 -24.27 -13.49 -14.17
CA LEU A 313 -25.11 -13.94 -13.03
C LEU A 313 -24.69 -15.31 -12.46
N TRP A 314 -23.87 -16.06 -13.17
CA TRP A 314 -23.25 -17.26 -12.61
C TRP A 314 -22.39 -16.94 -11.38
N TRP A 315 -21.64 -15.82 -11.41
CA TRP A 315 -20.85 -15.36 -10.27
C TRP A 315 -21.71 -14.86 -9.12
N ALA A 316 -22.88 -14.29 -9.42
CA ALA A 316 -23.82 -13.85 -8.40
C ALA A 316 -24.25 -14.99 -7.47
N TYR A 317 -24.39 -16.22 -7.99
CA TYR A 317 -24.66 -17.42 -7.19
C TYR A 317 -23.38 -18.12 -6.70
N ARG A 318 -22.35 -18.21 -7.54
CA ARG A 318 -21.15 -19.01 -7.24
C ARG A 318 -20.32 -18.47 -6.08
N ALA A 319 -20.36 -17.17 -5.84
CA ALA A 319 -19.44 -16.48 -4.95
C ALA A 319 -20.20 -15.69 -3.87
N ARG A 320 -19.68 -15.80 -2.65
CA ARG A 320 -19.95 -14.88 -1.53
C ARG A 320 -18.67 -14.17 -1.07
N GLY A 321 -17.67 -14.18 -1.91
CA GLY A 321 -16.39 -13.51 -1.74
C GLY A 321 -15.49 -13.78 -2.95
N LEU A 322 -14.51 -12.90 -3.14
CA LEU A 322 -13.47 -12.99 -4.17
C LEU A 322 -12.19 -12.32 -3.67
N GLY A 323 -11.05 -12.96 -3.88
CA GLY A 323 -9.73 -12.57 -3.36
C GLY A 323 -8.95 -11.56 -4.19
N SER A 324 -9.64 -10.74 -5.00
CA SER A 324 -9.02 -9.73 -5.86
C SER A 324 -8.77 -8.42 -5.08
N ARG A 325 -8.71 -7.29 -5.79
CA ARG A 325 -8.82 -5.94 -5.21
C ARG A 325 -10.13 -5.31 -5.72
N PRO A 326 -11.14 -5.11 -4.86
CA PRO A 326 -11.16 -5.44 -3.44
C PRO A 326 -11.15 -6.95 -3.16
N VAL A 327 -10.72 -7.30 -1.94
CA VAL A 327 -11.12 -8.57 -1.34
C VAL A 327 -12.58 -8.40 -0.95
N SER A 328 -13.45 -9.28 -1.42
CA SER A 328 -14.87 -9.24 -1.08
C SER A 328 -15.28 -10.42 -0.21
N CYS A 329 -16.27 -10.18 0.64
CA CYS A 329 -16.87 -11.19 1.50
C CYS A 329 -18.31 -10.78 1.84
N ALA A 330 -19.07 -11.69 2.45
CA ALA A 330 -20.47 -11.49 2.75
C ALA A 330 -20.74 -11.49 4.25
N GLU A 331 -21.62 -10.59 4.69
CA GLU A 331 -21.90 -10.44 6.11
C GLU A 331 -22.56 -11.67 6.73
N GLU A 332 -23.34 -12.44 5.98
CA GLU A 332 -23.94 -13.65 6.53
C GLU A 332 -22.89 -14.69 6.94
N ASN A 333 -21.78 -14.74 6.21
CA ASN A 333 -20.67 -15.63 6.53
C ASN A 333 -19.78 -15.05 7.65
N LEU A 334 -19.48 -13.75 7.59
CA LEU A 334 -18.71 -13.06 8.64
C LEU A 334 -19.37 -13.21 10.02
N LEU A 335 -20.70 -13.02 10.09
CA LEU A 335 -21.45 -13.02 11.35
C LEU A 335 -22.10 -14.36 11.69
N ASN A 336 -21.87 -15.40 10.88
CA ASN A 336 -22.47 -16.73 11.03
C ASN A 336 -24.02 -16.69 11.09
N LEU A 337 -24.64 -15.89 10.21
CA LEU A 337 -26.09 -15.73 10.15
C LEU A 337 -26.78 -17.00 9.64
N LYS A 338 -28.09 -17.09 9.89
CA LYS A 338 -28.92 -18.17 9.33
C LYS A 338 -28.89 -18.10 7.81
N GLY A 339 -28.82 -19.26 7.16
CA GLY A 339 -28.78 -19.36 5.70
C GLY A 339 -27.40 -19.25 5.05
N ASP A 340 -26.32 -19.01 5.82
CA ASP A 340 -24.94 -18.97 5.30
C ASP A 340 -24.59 -20.23 4.48
N PRO A 341 -24.32 -20.08 3.16
CA PRO A 341 -24.00 -21.23 2.29
C PRO A 341 -22.62 -21.84 2.58
N TYR A 342 -21.77 -21.17 3.36
CA TYR A 342 -20.42 -21.60 3.74
C TYR A 342 -20.30 -21.94 5.23
N LYS A 343 -21.42 -22.29 5.88
CA LYS A 343 -21.43 -22.67 7.30
C LYS A 343 -20.36 -23.71 7.62
N GLY A 344 -19.51 -23.39 8.60
CA GLY A 344 -18.35 -24.21 9.00
C GLY A 344 -17.01 -23.64 8.55
N GLU A 345 -17.04 -22.58 7.74
CA GLU A 345 -15.87 -21.81 7.29
C GLU A 345 -16.14 -20.31 7.35
N ASN A 346 -15.09 -19.51 7.20
CA ASN A 346 -15.18 -18.07 7.03
C ASN A 346 -14.42 -17.70 5.75
N ILE A 347 -15.18 -17.47 4.68
CA ILE A 347 -14.69 -17.18 3.33
C ILE A 347 -13.80 -15.94 3.31
N PHE A 348 -14.00 -14.98 4.20
CA PHE A 348 -13.08 -13.84 4.27
C PHE A 348 -11.63 -14.28 4.56
N ILE A 349 -11.40 -15.32 5.37
CA ILE A 349 -10.04 -15.82 5.64
C ILE A 349 -9.40 -16.36 4.35
N HIS A 350 -10.15 -17.12 3.56
CA HIS A 350 -9.70 -17.62 2.26
C HIS A 350 -9.43 -16.48 1.26
N GLU A 351 -10.40 -15.57 1.08
CA GLU A 351 -10.27 -14.50 0.10
C GLU A 351 -9.20 -13.47 0.50
N PHE A 352 -9.03 -13.23 1.80
CA PHE A 352 -7.95 -12.38 2.30
C PHE A 352 -6.59 -13.06 2.15
N ALA A 353 -6.52 -14.39 2.18
CA ALA A 353 -5.29 -15.12 1.86
C ALA A 353 -4.84 -14.86 0.42
N HIS A 354 -5.75 -14.84 -0.57
CA HIS A 354 -5.43 -14.41 -1.94
C HIS A 354 -4.94 -12.96 -1.99
N GLY A 355 -5.54 -12.08 -1.20
CA GLY A 355 -5.07 -10.70 -1.03
C GLY A 355 -3.62 -10.65 -0.57
N ILE A 356 -3.30 -11.35 0.53
CA ILE A 356 -1.97 -11.49 1.11
C ILE A 356 -0.98 -12.06 0.10
N HIS A 357 -1.36 -13.10 -0.64
CA HIS A 357 -0.51 -13.75 -1.63
C HIS A 357 0.08 -12.76 -2.62
N GLY A 358 -0.74 -11.83 -3.10
CA GLY A 358 -0.30 -10.85 -4.09
C GLY A 358 0.62 -9.74 -3.55
N VAL A 359 1.14 -9.85 -2.33
CA VAL A 359 2.24 -9.02 -1.79
C VAL A 359 3.43 -9.82 -1.24
N LEU A 360 3.42 -11.16 -1.34
CA LEU A 360 4.50 -12.01 -0.80
C LEU A 360 5.76 -12.09 -1.69
N GLY A 361 5.67 -11.67 -2.95
CA GLY A 361 6.82 -11.59 -3.87
C GLY A 361 7.12 -12.89 -4.63
N GLU A 362 8.08 -12.83 -5.56
CA GLU A 362 8.30 -13.92 -6.52
C GLU A 362 9.01 -15.13 -5.92
N GLU A 363 9.95 -14.95 -4.98
CA GLU A 363 10.62 -16.07 -4.31
C GLU A 363 9.61 -16.95 -3.55
N PHE A 364 8.64 -16.32 -2.89
CA PHE A 364 7.52 -17.03 -2.28
C PHE A 364 6.69 -17.80 -3.32
N ASN A 365 6.38 -17.16 -4.46
CA ASN A 365 5.61 -17.79 -5.52
C ASN A 365 6.29 -19.03 -6.09
N VAL A 366 7.62 -19.00 -6.27
CA VAL A 366 8.40 -20.16 -6.74
C VAL A 366 8.22 -21.32 -5.76
N ARG A 367 8.50 -21.09 -4.47
CA ARG A 367 8.39 -22.14 -3.45
C ARG A 367 6.98 -22.69 -3.30
N LEU A 368 5.95 -21.84 -3.37
CA LEU A 368 4.56 -22.28 -3.31
C LEU A 368 4.17 -23.16 -4.51
N ARG A 369 4.63 -22.81 -5.73
CA ARG A 369 4.36 -23.61 -6.94
C ARG A 369 5.01 -24.99 -6.85
N GLU A 370 6.25 -25.06 -6.39
CA GLU A 370 6.96 -26.33 -6.18
C GLU A 370 6.16 -27.26 -5.24
N LEU A 371 5.76 -26.75 -4.06
CA LEU A 371 4.97 -27.52 -3.10
C LEU A 371 3.61 -27.96 -3.65
N TYR A 372 2.94 -27.10 -4.41
CA TYR A 372 1.68 -27.45 -5.06
C TYR A 372 1.86 -28.54 -6.12
N ASP A 373 2.89 -28.42 -6.97
CA ASP A 373 3.16 -29.39 -8.03
C ASP A 373 3.53 -30.75 -7.45
N GLU A 374 4.31 -30.78 -6.36
CA GLU A 374 4.63 -31.99 -5.61
C GLU A 374 3.37 -32.63 -4.99
N ALA A 375 2.55 -31.83 -4.29
CA ALA A 375 1.30 -32.31 -3.70
C ALA A 375 0.37 -32.90 -4.77
N LYS A 376 0.24 -32.22 -5.92
CA LYS A 376 -0.57 -32.68 -7.05
C LYS A 376 -0.02 -33.93 -7.70
N GLN A 377 1.29 -34.01 -7.94
CA GLN A 377 1.94 -35.17 -8.57
C GLN A 377 1.90 -36.42 -7.67
N SER A 378 1.90 -36.24 -6.35
CA SER A 378 1.83 -37.35 -5.40
C SER A 378 0.53 -38.16 -5.51
N GLY A 379 -0.57 -37.53 -5.98
CA GLY A 379 -1.92 -38.11 -5.95
C GLY A 379 -2.48 -38.34 -4.54
N GLY A 380 -1.73 -37.99 -3.48
CA GLY A 380 -2.12 -38.19 -2.08
C GLY A 380 -2.98 -37.06 -1.49
N PHE A 381 -3.29 -36.04 -2.29
CA PHE A 381 -4.12 -34.92 -1.89
C PHE A 381 -5.22 -34.65 -2.90
N GLY A 382 -6.33 -34.05 -2.44
CA GLY A 382 -7.45 -33.71 -3.29
C GLY A 382 -8.29 -32.56 -2.74
N GLY A 383 -9.47 -32.39 -3.34
CA GLY A 383 -10.37 -31.28 -3.05
C GLY A 383 -10.03 -30.02 -3.84
N TYR A 384 -10.74 -28.95 -3.52
CA TYR A 384 -10.57 -27.65 -4.18
C TYR A 384 -9.15 -27.08 -4.03
N ALA A 385 -8.44 -27.42 -2.96
CA ALA A 385 -7.03 -27.06 -2.78
C ALA A 385 -6.13 -27.56 -3.93
N ILE A 386 -6.45 -28.71 -4.54
CA ILE A 386 -5.67 -29.28 -5.65
C ILE A 386 -6.33 -28.97 -7.01
N ASP A 387 -7.66 -29.10 -7.09
CA ASP A 387 -8.41 -28.91 -8.33
C ASP A 387 -8.50 -27.44 -8.76
N GLY A 388 -8.46 -26.52 -7.79
CA GLY A 388 -8.56 -25.07 -7.98
C GLY A 388 -7.26 -24.41 -8.45
N GLY A 389 -6.13 -25.10 -8.39
CA GLY A 389 -4.82 -24.59 -8.78
C GLY A 389 -4.00 -24.04 -7.62
N PHE A 390 -2.77 -23.61 -7.93
CA PHE A 390 -1.77 -23.24 -6.91
C PHE A 390 -2.20 -22.06 -5.99
N ALA A 391 -3.02 -21.14 -6.49
CA ALA A 391 -3.56 -20.04 -5.67
C ALA A 391 -4.58 -20.56 -4.65
N GLU A 392 -5.42 -21.52 -5.04
CA GLU A 392 -6.39 -22.15 -4.15
C GLU A 392 -5.72 -23.10 -3.16
N PHE A 393 -4.64 -23.78 -3.58
CA PHE A 393 -3.78 -24.53 -2.66
C PHE A 393 -3.26 -23.65 -1.52
N TRP A 394 -2.84 -22.43 -1.84
CA TRP A 394 -2.46 -21.43 -0.84
C TRP A 394 -3.64 -21.04 0.06
N ALA A 395 -4.75 -20.59 -0.52
CA ALA A 395 -5.87 -20.05 0.25
C ALA A 395 -6.53 -21.12 1.14
N GLU A 396 -6.72 -22.34 0.65
CA GLU A 396 -7.23 -23.46 1.44
C GLU A 396 -6.22 -23.94 2.50
N GLY A 397 -4.93 -23.85 2.21
CA GLY A 397 -3.86 -24.05 3.18
C GLY A 397 -3.91 -23.05 4.32
N VAL A 398 -4.07 -21.76 4.02
CA VAL A 398 -4.21 -20.67 5.01
C VAL A 398 -5.48 -20.87 5.84
N GLN A 399 -6.60 -21.19 5.19
CA GLN A 399 -7.86 -21.46 5.89
C GLN A 399 -7.72 -22.66 6.83
N THR A 400 -6.99 -23.71 6.43
CA THR A 400 -6.65 -24.85 7.28
C THR A 400 -5.72 -24.46 8.45
N TRP A 401 -4.74 -23.60 8.18
CA TRP A 401 -3.75 -23.15 9.16
C TRP A 401 -4.37 -22.38 10.33
N PHE A 402 -5.39 -21.58 10.02
CA PHE A 402 -6.21 -20.86 10.99
C PHE A 402 -7.42 -21.67 11.47
N GLU A 403 -7.48 -22.98 11.16
CA GLU A 403 -8.50 -23.92 11.62
C GLU A 403 -9.94 -23.51 11.26
N CYS A 404 -10.12 -22.93 10.06
CA CYS A 404 -11.39 -22.43 9.55
C CYS A 404 -11.83 -23.16 8.27
N ASN A 405 -11.37 -24.40 8.05
CA ASN A 405 -11.54 -25.13 6.79
C ASN A 405 -12.49 -26.33 6.91
N GLY A 406 -13.67 -26.12 7.49
CA GLY A 406 -14.61 -27.17 7.87
C GLY A 406 -15.50 -27.73 6.74
N ARG A 407 -15.43 -27.19 5.52
CA ARG A 407 -16.36 -27.56 4.43
C ARG A 407 -16.11 -28.96 3.94
N LYS A 408 -17.20 -29.70 3.86
CA LYS A 408 -17.26 -31.02 3.26
C LYS A 408 -18.27 -31.01 2.13
N LYS A 409 -18.00 -31.80 1.09
CA LYS A 409 -18.93 -31.98 -0.01
C LYS A 409 -20.27 -32.48 0.54
N PRO A 410 -21.38 -31.79 0.26
CA PRO A 410 -22.69 -32.24 0.72
C PRO A 410 -23.09 -33.55 0.02
N LYS A 411 -23.86 -34.40 0.72
CA LYS A 411 -24.37 -35.68 0.18
C LYS A 411 -25.26 -35.47 -1.06
N THR A 412 -25.98 -34.36 -1.08
CA THR A 412 -26.88 -33.94 -2.15
C THR A 412 -26.66 -32.45 -2.40
N GLY A 413 -26.67 -32.03 -3.67
CA GLY A 413 -26.42 -30.63 -4.03
C GLY A 413 -25.01 -30.38 -4.56
N ARG A 414 -24.59 -29.12 -4.54
CA ARG A 414 -23.34 -28.64 -5.17
C ARG A 414 -22.26 -28.34 -4.12
N GLY A 415 -21.01 -28.46 -4.52
CA GLY A 415 -19.85 -28.19 -3.67
C GLY A 415 -18.75 -29.23 -3.85
N SER A 416 -17.58 -28.92 -3.32
CA SER A 416 -16.43 -29.80 -3.24
C SER A 416 -15.95 -29.87 -1.79
N ASP A 417 -15.20 -30.91 -1.47
CA ASP A 417 -14.35 -30.89 -0.29
C ASP A 417 -13.27 -29.82 -0.48
N SER A 418 -12.84 -29.17 0.60
CA SER A 418 -11.80 -28.14 0.52
C SER A 418 -10.41 -28.77 0.31
N PHE A 419 -9.82 -29.35 1.37
CA PHE A 419 -8.48 -29.94 1.31
C PHE A 419 -8.47 -31.30 1.97
N THR A 420 -8.17 -32.35 1.20
CA THR A 420 -8.26 -33.74 1.65
C THR A 420 -6.96 -34.51 1.42
N VAL A 421 -6.75 -35.53 2.24
CA VAL A 421 -5.75 -36.57 2.03
C VAL A 421 -6.45 -37.77 1.38
N ILE A 422 -5.83 -38.30 0.34
CA ILE A 422 -6.34 -39.41 -0.47
C ILE A 422 -5.50 -40.65 -0.18
N GLY A 423 -6.18 -41.75 0.15
CA GLY A 423 -5.57 -43.05 0.38
C GLY A 423 -5.20 -43.77 -0.91
N THR A 424 -4.55 -44.93 -0.77
CA THR A 424 -4.03 -45.70 -1.92
C THR A 424 -5.13 -46.28 -2.81
N GLN A 425 -6.39 -46.31 -2.34
CA GLN A 425 -7.54 -46.78 -3.13
C GLN A 425 -8.36 -45.60 -3.69
N GLY A 426 -7.88 -44.36 -3.54
CA GLY A 426 -8.56 -43.14 -4.00
C GLY A 426 -9.65 -42.63 -3.03
N GLU A 427 -9.73 -43.20 -1.84
CA GLU A 427 -10.66 -42.81 -0.78
C GLU A 427 -10.16 -41.59 0.01
N ILE A 428 -11.08 -40.74 0.49
CA ILE A 428 -10.71 -39.66 1.41
C ILE A 428 -10.44 -40.27 2.79
N VAL A 429 -9.18 -40.20 3.24
CA VAL A 429 -8.78 -40.71 4.56
C VAL A 429 -8.81 -39.62 5.63
N CYS A 430 -8.66 -38.35 5.23
CA CYS A 430 -8.68 -37.22 6.15
C CYS A 430 -9.12 -35.92 5.46
N HIS A 431 -9.90 -35.09 6.14
CA HIS A 431 -10.09 -33.68 5.78
C HIS A 431 -9.09 -32.84 6.59
N LEU A 432 -8.27 -32.06 5.91
CA LEU A 432 -7.29 -31.18 6.54
C LEU A 432 -8.02 -29.94 7.06
N THR A 433 -8.40 -29.98 8.34
CA THR A 433 -9.22 -28.94 8.99
C THR A 433 -8.47 -28.18 10.09
N THR A 434 -7.28 -28.66 10.49
CA THR A 434 -6.49 -28.07 11.57
C THR A 434 -5.01 -27.96 11.19
N ARG A 435 -4.27 -27.05 11.84
CA ARG A 435 -2.81 -26.94 11.63
C ARG A 435 -2.07 -28.21 12.02
N LYS A 436 -2.60 -28.96 13.01
CA LYS A 436 -2.01 -30.22 13.45
C LYS A 436 -2.06 -31.24 12.32
N LEU A 437 -3.22 -31.38 11.66
CA LEU A 437 -3.37 -32.28 10.52
C LEU A 437 -2.49 -31.84 9.35
N LEU A 438 -2.41 -30.53 9.08
CA LEU A 438 -1.54 -30.01 8.02
C LEU A 438 -0.06 -30.34 8.30
N ARG A 439 0.42 -30.16 9.54
CA ARG A 439 1.80 -30.54 9.93
C ARG A 439 2.05 -32.04 9.80
N THR A 440 1.06 -32.89 10.05
CA THR A 440 1.20 -34.34 9.94
C THR A 440 1.26 -34.80 8.48
N HIS A 441 0.41 -34.24 7.61
CA HIS A 441 0.25 -34.74 6.25
C HIS A 441 1.02 -33.96 5.20
N CYS A 442 1.25 -32.66 5.41
CA CYS A 442 1.94 -31.76 4.46
C CYS A 442 2.95 -30.86 5.22
N PRO A 443 4.01 -31.44 5.82
CA PRO A 443 4.89 -30.75 6.76
C PRO A 443 5.64 -29.55 6.14
N GLU A 444 6.10 -29.65 4.91
CA GLU A 444 6.85 -28.57 4.24
C GLU A 444 5.96 -27.37 3.92
N PHE A 445 4.71 -27.61 3.51
CA PHE A 445 3.73 -26.54 3.32
C PHE A 445 3.32 -25.91 4.65
N ALA A 446 3.18 -26.73 5.70
CA ALA A 446 2.96 -26.22 7.05
C ALA A 446 4.12 -25.32 7.54
N GLU A 447 5.37 -25.64 7.21
CA GLU A 447 6.53 -24.79 7.52
C GLU A 447 6.52 -23.47 6.72
N LEU A 448 6.14 -23.52 5.43
CA LEU A 448 5.96 -22.31 4.63
C LEU A 448 4.89 -21.39 5.24
N LEU A 449 3.77 -21.95 5.71
CA LEU A 449 2.71 -21.18 6.38
C LEU A 449 3.19 -20.59 7.72
N ASP A 450 3.88 -21.39 8.55
CA ASP A 450 4.38 -20.96 9.86
C ASP A 450 5.38 -19.80 9.74
N SER A 451 6.31 -19.91 8.79
CA SER A 451 7.29 -18.86 8.50
C SER A 451 6.64 -17.62 7.92
N THR A 452 5.70 -17.78 6.97
CA THR A 452 4.97 -16.67 6.35
C THR A 452 4.17 -15.88 7.38
N PHE A 453 3.46 -16.55 8.28
CA PHE A 453 2.70 -15.87 9.33
C PHE A 453 3.52 -15.56 10.59
N ARG A 454 4.84 -15.74 10.55
CA ARG A 454 5.77 -15.52 11.67
C ARG A 454 5.24 -16.12 12.97
N GLN A 455 4.93 -17.42 12.95
CA GLN A 455 4.48 -18.19 14.09
C GLN A 455 3.19 -17.64 14.75
N ASN A 456 2.30 -17.04 13.96
CA ASN A 456 1.00 -16.59 14.45
C ASN A 456 0.21 -17.77 15.04
N LYS A 457 -0.11 -17.68 16.33
CA LYS A 457 -0.79 -18.74 17.07
C LYS A 457 -2.31 -18.68 16.96
N TRP A 458 -2.88 -17.59 16.46
CA TRP A 458 -4.32 -17.40 16.39
C TRP A 458 -4.99 -18.51 15.57
N VAL A 459 -6.19 -18.90 15.97
CA VAL A 459 -7.09 -19.81 15.23
C VAL A 459 -8.48 -19.18 15.23
N TYR A 460 -9.25 -19.45 14.18
CA TYR A 460 -10.59 -18.94 14.04
C TYR A 460 -11.51 -19.50 15.12
N VAL A 461 -12.36 -18.63 15.65
CA VAL A 461 -13.43 -18.99 16.56
C VAL A 461 -14.71 -18.35 16.02
N PRO A 462 -15.83 -19.10 15.88
CA PRO A 462 -17.10 -18.56 15.41
C PRO A 462 -17.60 -17.35 16.22
N VAL A 463 -18.34 -16.45 15.57
CA VAL A 463 -18.87 -15.21 16.19
C VAL A 463 -19.76 -15.50 17.40
N GLU A 464 -20.57 -16.56 17.33
CA GLU A 464 -21.45 -17.00 18.43
C GLU A 464 -20.69 -17.26 19.75
N GLN A 465 -19.39 -17.59 19.67
CA GLN A 465 -18.54 -17.85 20.84
C GLN A 465 -17.69 -16.63 21.24
N ARG A 466 -17.85 -15.51 20.54
CA ARG A 466 -17.05 -14.28 20.69
C ARG A 466 -17.89 -13.01 20.79
N LEU A 467 -19.16 -13.11 21.18
CA LEU A 467 -20.05 -11.94 21.30
C LEU A 467 -19.56 -10.89 22.33
N ASN A 468 -18.58 -11.24 23.17
CA ASN A 468 -17.92 -10.32 24.09
C ASN A 468 -16.83 -9.45 23.45
N GLN A 469 -16.51 -9.62 22.16
CA GLN A 469 -15.52 -8.78 21.49
C GLN A 469 -16.06 -7.35 21.30
N PRO A 470 -15.21 -6.30 21.44
CA PRO A 470 -15.67 -4.91 21.38
C PRO A 470 -16.44 -4.55 20.11
N HIS A 471 -16.02 -5.05 18.94
CA HIS A 471 -16.68 -4.78 17.66
C HIS A 471 -18.00 -5.54 17.46
N LEU A 472 -18.37 -6.43 18.38
CA LEU A 472 -19.65 -7.16 18.41
C LEU A 472 -20.55 -6.71 19.57
N SER A 473 -20.15 -5.67 20.31
CA SER A 473 -20.91 -5.18 21.46
C SER A 473 -22.32 -4.75 21.05
N GLY A 474 -23.33 -5.45 21.58
CA GLY A 474 -24.74 -5.20 21.26
C GLY A 474 -25.28 -5.97 20.06
N PHE A 475 -24.45 -6.80 19.40
CA PHE A 475 -24.93 -7.71 18.36
C PHE A 475 -25.69 -8.89 18.99
N ASN A 476 -26.94 -9.09 18.56
CA ASN A 476 -27.73 -10.27 18.91
C ASN A 476 -27.96 -11.14 17.65
N PRO A 477 -27.36 -12.34 17.57
CA PRO A 477 -27.56 -13.25 16.43
C PRO A 477 -29.01 -13.66 16.18
N ASP A 478 -29.86 -13.66 17.21
CA ASP A 478 -31.26 -14.06 17.06
C ASP A 478 -32.12 -13.03 16.31
N ASP A 479 -31.71 -11.76 16.35
CA ASP A 479 -32.37 -10.65 15.66
C ASP A 479 -31.84 -10.45 14.24
N ALA A 480 -30.81 -11.19 13.85
CA ALA A 480 -30.12 -11.02 12.59
C ALA A 480 -30.91 -11.62 11.40
N PRO A 481 -30.82 -11.03 10.20
CA PRO A 481 -31.53 -11.51 9.03
C PRO A 481 -31.03 -12.88 8.57
N GLU A 482 -31.88 -13.58 7.82
CA GLU A 482 -31.52 -14.85 7.18
C GLU A 482 -31.12 -14.61 5.72
N PHE A 483 -29.97 -15.15 5.31
CA PHE A 483 -29.56 -15.17 3.92
C PHE A 483 -30.38 -16.17 3.11
N ARG A 484 -30.86 -15.75 1.94
CA ARG A 484 -31.53 -16.62 0.97
C ARG A 484 -31.16 -16.21 -0.44
N TRP A 485 -30.79 -17.19 -1.26
CA TRP A 485 -30.54 -16.95 -2.68
C TRP A 485 -31.82 -16.46 -3.38
N PRO A 486 -31.78 -15.34 -4.14
CA PRO A 486 -32.91 -14.91 -4.93
C PRO A 486 -33.29 -15.98 -5.98
N PRO A 487 -34.57 -16.31 -6.17
CA PRO A 487 -34.99 -17.36 -7.11
C PRO A 487 -34.44 -17.18 -8.54
N ALA A 488 -34.46 -15.94 -9.05
CA ALA A 488 -33.95 -15.62 -10.38
C ALA A 488 -32.43 -15.90 -10.53
N VAL A 489 -31.66 -15.78 -9.45
CA VAL A 489 -30.21 -16.05 -9.43
C VAL A 489 -29.95 -17.55 -9.47
N ILE A 490 -30.75 -18.33 -8.74
CA ILE A 490 -30.74 -19.79 -8.80
C ILE A 490 -31.04 -20.23 -10.24
N GLU A 491 -32.17 -19.80 -10.80
CA GLU A 491 -32.59 -20.16 -12.16
C GLU A 491 -31.54 -19.81 -13.22
N ALA A 492 -30.96 -18.61 -13.12
CA ALA A 492 -29.91 -18.18 -14.03
C ALA A 492 -28.66 -19.06 -13.94
N TYR A 493 -28.21 -19.39 -12.72
CA TYR A 493 -27.08 -20.28 -12.51
C TYR A 493 -27.33 -21.67 -13.09
N GLU A 494 -28.49 -22.26 -12.81
CA GLU A 494 -28.85 -23.61 -13.29
C GLU A 494 -28.89 -23.68 -14.81
N ARG A 495 -29.49 -22.67 -15.45
CA ARG A 495 -29.50 -22.54 -16.90
C ARG A 495 -28.07 -22.50 -17.47
N ILE A 496 -27.19 -21.70 -16.87
CA ILE A 496 -25.80 -21.55 -17.32
C ILE A 496 -25.02 -22.87 -17.15
N GLU A 497 -25.16 -23.56 -16.03
CA GLU A 497 -24.51 -24.86 -15.81
C GLU A 497 -25.03 -25.94 -16.77
N ALA A 498 -26.33 -26.00 -17.01
CA ALA A 498 -26.92 -26.90 -18.00
C ALA A 498 -26.43 -26.60 -19.42
N GLU A 499 -26.19 -25.33 -19.76
CA GLU A 499 -25.59 -24.95 -21.04
C GLU A 499 -24.11 -25.38 -21.13
N LYS A 500 -23.32 -25.16 -20.08
CA LYS A 500 -21.91 -25.60 -20.02
C LYS A 500 -21.79 -27.11 -20.16
N ALA A 501 -22.59 -27.88 -19.42
CA ALA A 501 -22.61 -29.34 -19.49
C ALA A 501 -22.95 -29.84 -20.91
N ARG A 502 -23.93 -29.23 -21.57
CA ARG A 502 -24.28 -29.53 -22.97
C ARG A 502 -23.11 -29.24 -23.92
N LYS A 503 -22.44 -28.09 -23.77
CA LYS A 503 -21.27 -27.71 -24.56
C LYS A 503 -20.10 -28.68 -24.35
N GLU A 504 -19.87 -29.13 -23.12
CA GLU A 504 -18.82 -30.08 -22.80
C GLU A 504 -19.09 -31.47 -23.40
N MET A 505 -20.33 -31.96 -23.30
CA MET A 505 -20.75 -33.19 -23.98
C MET A 505 -20.52 -33.12 -25.48
N GLN A 506 -20.93 -32.02 -26.13
CA GLN A 506 -20.70 -31.82 -27.57
C GLN A 506 -19.20 -31.80 -27.94
N ARG A 507 -18.35 -31.22 -27.09
CA ARG A 507 -16.88 -31.24 -27.28
C ARG A 507 -16.33 -32.65 -27.18
N LYS A 508 -16.73 -33.41 -26.15
CA LYS A 508 -16.32 -34.81 -25.96
C LYS A 508 -16.75 -35.69 -27.14
N THR A 509 -17.99 -35.55 -27.63
CA THR A 509 -18.49 -36.28 -28.80
C THR A 509 -17.79 -35.90 -30.11
N LYS A 510 -17.35 -34.64 -30.27
CA LYS A 510 -16.54 -34.22 -31.42
C LYS A 510 -15.11 -34.73 -31.34
N SER A 511 -14.52 -34.78 -30.16
CA SER A 511 -13.17 -35.30 -29.93
C SER A 511 -13.08 -36.83 -30.05
N SER A 512 -14.18 -37.56 -29.83
CA SER A 512 -14.24 -39.01 -30.01
C SER A 512 -14.52 -39.43 -31.46
N LYS A 513 -14.78 -38.47 -32.36
CA LYS A 513 -15.04 -38.68 -33.80
C LYS A 513 -13.85 -38.27 -34.68
N LYS A 514 -12.78 -37.74 -34.10
CA LYS A 514 -11.47 -37.52 -34.70
C LYS A 514 -10.51 -38.55 -34.12
#